data_AF-A0A7S0U543-F1
#
_entry.id   AF-A0A7S0U543-F1
#
_cell.length_a   1.000
_cell.length_b   1.000
_cell.length_c   1.000
_cell.angle_alpha   90.00
_cell.angle_beta   90.00
_cell.angle_gamma   90.00
#
_symmetry.space_group_name_H-M   'P 1'
#
loop_
_entity.id
_entity.type
_entity.pdbx_description
1 polymer ?
#
loop_
_entity_poly.entity_id
_entity_poly.type
_entity_poly.pdbx_seq_one_letter_code
_entity_poly.pdbx_strand_id
1 'polypeptide(L)'
;EVVRTPGRGLHLSLSRTFAVRKEEIAPLVGSLRRALAREEGFDAVLRGAAIYGNDEGTRTFAGLVLQQGQGCEGAGRLARAVDGCMERHGLQKYYEDPSFHVSVAWALGPPPPPPPTPPGGGGGFFPFRVS
;
A
#
# COMPACT_ATOMS: atom_id res chain seq x y z
N GLU A 1 -6.43 19.61 5.57
CA GLU A 1 -5.37 19.37 6.57
C GLU A 1 -4.62 18.11 6.17
N VAL A 2 -3.30 18.22 5.98
CA VAL A 2 -2.44 17.07 5.63
C VAL A 2 -1.78 16.59 6.91
N VAL A 3 -2.16 15.41 7.35
CA VAL A 3 -1.66 14.80 8.59
C VAL A 3 -0.40 14.01 8.23
N ARG A 4 0.74 14.43 8.77
CA ARG A 4 1.96 13.62 8.81
C ARG A 4 1.70 12.44 9.74
N THR A 5 2.40 11.33 9.56
CA THR A 5 2.35 10.18 10.48
C THR A 5 3.53 10.20 11.45
N PRO A 6 3.58 11.09 12.47
CA PRO A 6 4.60 10.97 13.52
C PRO A 6 4.26 9.78 14.44
N GLY A 7 5.26 8.96 14.75
CA GLY A 7 5.18 7.93 15.81
C GLY A 7 4.59 6.57 15.43
N ARG A 8 4.02 6.40 14.23
CA ARG A 8 3.72 5.09 13.66
C ARG A 8 4.72 4.84 12.55
N GLY A 9 5.57 3.81 12.68
CA GLY A 9 6.59 3.51 11.70
C GLY A 9 6.05 3.45 10.27
N LEU A 10 6.92 3.73 9.30
CA LEU A 10 6.61 3.55 7.89
C LEU A 10 6.26 2.08 7.62
N HIS A 11 5.22 1.84 6.83
CA HIS A 11 4.78 0.49 6.48
C HIS A 11 4.42 0.39 5.00
N LEU A 12 4.53 -0.83 4.48
CA LEU A 12 4.09 -1.23 3.16
C LEU A 12 2.89 -2.17 3.34
N SER A 13 1.76 -1.81 2.73
CA SER A 13 0.54 -2.60 2.84
C SER A 13 0.63 -3.89 2.02
N LEU A 14 0.22 -5.00 2.62
CA LEU A 14 0.17 -6.33 1.98
C LEU A 14 -1.25 -6.92 1.95
N SER A 15 -2.24 -6.15 2.40
CA SER A 15 -3.66 -6.49 2.37
C SER A 15 -4.49 -5.20 2.27
N ARG A 16 -5.76 -5.33 1.87
CA ARG A 16 -6.74 -4.24 1.98
C ARG A 16 -7.17 -4.09 3.44
N THR A 17 -7.93 -3.04 3.74
CA THR A 17 -8.60 -2.97 5.04
C THR A 17 -9.76 -3.98 5.02
N PHE A 18 -9.87 -4.82 6.04
CA PHE A 18 -10.94 -5.81 6.17
C PHE A 18 -11.46 -5.89 7.59
N ALA A 19 -12.71 -6.30 7.74
CA ALA A 19 -13.29 -6.65 9.03
C ALA A 19 -13.06 -8.14 9.31
N VAL A 20 -12.69 -8.47 10.55
CA VAL A 20 -12.50 -9.84 11.01
C VAL A 20 -13.20 -10.02 12.36
N ARG A 21 -13.82 -11.18 12.57
CA ARG A 21 -14.45 -11.52 13.86
C ARG A 21 -13.38 -11.69 14.93
N LYS A 22 -13.69 -11.35 16.18
CA LYS A 22 -12.69 -11.34 17.27
C LYS A 22 -12.05 -12.71 17.48
N GLU A 23 -12.86 -13.76 17.39
CA GLU A 23 -12.47 -15.16 17.50
C GLU A 23 -11.55 -15.63 16.35
N GLU A 24 -11.64 -14.99 15.17
CA GLU A 24 -10.80 -15.30 14.00
C GLU A 24 -9.44 -14.58 14.03
N ILE A 25 -9.26 -13.57 14.89
CA ILE A 25 -8.00 -12.80 14.97
C ILE A 25 -6.82 -13.72 15.30
N ALA A 26 -6.92 -14.52 16.37
CA ALA A 26 -5.81 -15.38 16.79
C ALA A 26 -5.50 -16.48 15.76
N PRO A 27 -6.49 -17.21 15.20
CA PRO A 27 -6.28 -18.12 14.07
C PRO A 27 -5.60 -17.45 12.86
N LEU A 28 -6.10 -16.29 12.43
CA LEU A 28 -5.56 -15.55 11.29
C LEU A 28 -4.11 -15.13 11.55
N VAL A 29 -3.80 -14.56 12.71
CA VAL A 29 -2.43 -14.17 13.09
C VAL A 29 -1.50 -15.39 13.12
N GLY A 30 -1.98 -16.54 13.61
CA GLY A 30 -1.22 -17.79 13.57
C GLY A 30 -0.94 -18.28 12.15
N SER A 31 -1.93 -18.18 11.26
CA SER A 31 -1.81 -18.49 9.83
C SER A 31 -0.77 -17.60 9.16
N LEU A 32 -0.88 -16.28 9.36
CA LEU A 32 0.05 -15.29 8.83
C LEU A 32 1.48 -15.50 9.31
N ARG A 33 1.69 -15.72 10.62
CA ARG A 33 3.03 -16.00 11.18
C ARG A 33 3.69 -17.20 10.52
N ARG A 34 2.96 -18.31 10.35
CA ARG A 34 3.50 -19.52 9.72
C ARG A 34 3.80 -19.32 8.24
N ALA A 35 2.95 -18.59 7.52
CA ALA A 35 3.13 -18.31 6.11
C ALA A 35 4.36 -17.40 5.90
N LEU A 36 4.45 -16.30 6.64
CA LEU A 36 5.51 -15.30 6.49
C LEU A 36 6.87 -15.77 7.03
N ALA A 37 6.91 -16.69 7.99
CA ALA A 37 8.17 -17.25 8.49
C ALA A 37 8.95 -18.06 7.44
N ARG A 38 8.32 -18.40 6.30
CA ARG A 38 8.96 -19.10 5.18
C ARG A 38 9.52 -18.17 4.12
N GLU A 39 9.18 -16.88 4.20
CA GLU A 39 9.58 -15.90 3.22
C GLU A 39 10.92 -15.28 3.62
N GLU A 40 11.81 -15.13 2.64
CA GLU A 40 13.12 -14.52 2.85
C GLU A 40 13.01 -12.99 2.92
N GLY A 41 13.89 -12.37 3.71
CA GLY A 41 14.04 -10.92 3.73
C GLY A 41 14.57 -10.40 2.39
N PHE A 42 14.28 -9.14 2.08
CA PHE A 42 14.72 -8.50 0.84
C PHE A 42 14.94 -7.00 1.03
N ASP A 43 15.81 -6.44 0.19
CA ASP A 43 16.00 -5.00 0.09
C ASP A 43 15.00 -4.37 -0.87
N ALA A 44 14.53 -3.18 -0.51
CA ALA A 44 13.52 -2.43 -1.23
C ALA A 44 13.98 -0.99 -1.46
N VAL A 45 13.87 -0.51 -2.69
CA VAL A 45 14.18 0.88 -3.05
C VAL A 45 12.88 1.61 -3.36
N LEU A 46 12.63 2.71 -2.67
CA LEU A 46 11.50 3.58 -2.95
C LEU A 46 11.92 4.65 -3.96
N ARG A 47 11.19 4.79 -5.08
CA ARG A 47 11.48 5.76 -6.13
C ARG A 47 10.21 6.36 -6.71
N GLY A 48 10.18 7.68 -6.75
CA GLY A 48 9.01 8.44 -7.19
C GLY A 48 7.96 8.58 -6.09
N ALA A 49 6.99 9.44 -6.35
CA ALA A 49 5.89 9.71 -5.45
C ALA A 49 4.57 9.63 -6.22
N ALA A 50 3.53 9.15 -5.55
CA ALA A 50 2.20 9.00 -6.10
C ALA A 50 1.14 9.33 -5.05
N ILE A 51 -0.07 9.64 -5.54
CA ILE A 51 -1.26 9.88 -4.73
C ILE A 51 -2.17 8.67 -4.81
N TYR A 52 -2.62 8.19 -3.67
CA TYR A 52 -3.48 7.02 -3.54
C TYR A 52 -4.77 7.39 -2.83
N GLY A 53 -5.90 6.84 -3.26
CA GLY A 53 -7.16 6.88 -2.52
C GLY A 53 -7.39 5.57 -1.77
N ASN A 54 -8.13 5.59 -0.66
CA ASN A 54 -8.73 4.35 -0.15
C ASN A 54 -9.95 3.93 -0.98
N ASP A 55 -10.33 2.67 -0.87
CA ASP A 55 -11.47 2.08 -1.58
C ASP A 55 -12.79 2.83 -1.29
N GLU A 56 -12.95 3.40 -0.09
CA GLU A 56 -14.14 4.16 0.29
C GLU A 56 -14.15 5.62 -0.22
N GLY A 57 -13.05 6.11 -0.82
CA GLY A 57 -12.93 7.48 -1.32
C GLY A 57 -12.97 8.57 -0.23
N THR A 58 -12.72 8.20 1.02
CA THR A 58 -12.77 9.10 2.18
C THR A 58 -11.40 9.59 2.62
N ARG A 59 -10.32 9.03 2.09
CA ARG A 59 -8.94 9.33 2.44
C ARG A 59 -8.04 9.32 1.22
N THR A 60 -7.09 10.25 1.24
CA THR A 60 -6.03 10.38 0.25
C THR A 60 -4.68 10.22 0.94
N PHE A 61 -3.76 9.50 0.31
CA PHE A 61 -2.42 9.24 0.80
C PHE A 61 -1.39 9.75 -0.20
N ALA A 62 -0.36 10.42 0.29
CA ALA A 62 0.86 10.65 -0.46
C ALA A 62 1.86 9.56 -0.11
N GLY A 63 2.30 8.79 -1.11
CA GLY A 63 3.17 7.64 -0.91
C GLY A 63 4.42 7.70 -1.79
N LEU A 64 5.49 7.10 -1.29
CA LEU A 64 6.68 6.77 -2.09
C LEU A 64 6.50 5.38 -2.68
N VAL A 65 6.71 5.25 -3.99
CA VAL A 65 6.43 4.02 -4.74
C VAL A 65 7.61 3.06 -4.65
N LEU A 66 7.34 1.77 -4.49
CA LEU A 66 8.38 0.75 -4.57
C LEU A 66 8.88 0.61 -6.02
N GLN A 67 10.19 0.71 -6.21
CA GLN A 67 10.80 0.54 -7.52
C GLN A 67 10.66 -0.91 -7.99
N GLN A 68 10.36 -1.08 -9.28
CA GLN A 68 10.35 -2.41 -9.92
C GLN A 68 11.70 -3.11 -9.81
N GLY A 69 11.67 -4.44 -9.67
CA GLY A 69 12.84 -5.30 -9.49
C GLY A 69 12.69 -6.24 -8.29
N GLN A 70 13.82 -6.71 -7.75
CA GLN A 70 13.87 -7.75 -6.71
C GLN A 70 13.07 -7.42 -5.45
N GLY A 71 13.10 -6.16 -4.99
CA GLY A 71 12.31 -5.72 -3.84
C GLY A 71 10.80 -5.75 -4.09
N CYS A 72 10.36 -5.38 -5.30
CA CYS A 72 8.96 -5.47 -5.70
C CYS A 72 8.49 -6.93 -5.80
N GLU A 73 9.33 -7.81 -6.36
CA GLU A 73 9.06 -9.25 -6.39
C GLU A 73 8.97 -9.84 -4.98
N GLY A 74 9.84 -9.41 -4.06
CA GLY A 74 9.79 -9.76 -2.64
C GLY A 74 8.48 -9.35 -1.98
N ALA A 75 8.07 -8.09 -2.15
CA ALA A 75 6.78 -7.61 -1.65
C ALA A 75 5.60 -8.40 -2.25
N GLY A 76 5.68 -8.74 -3.53
CA GLY A 76 4.69 -9.58 -4.21
C GLY A 76 4.61 -11.00 -3.63
N ARG A 77 5.74 -11.61 -3.24
CA ARG A 77 5.72 -12.92 -2.55
C ARG A 77 5.03 -12.83 -1.20
N LEU A 78 5.36 -11.81 -0.40
CA LEU A 78 4.69 -11.58 0.88
C LEU A 78 3.18 -11.38 0.70
N ALA A 79 2.77 -10.54 -0.26
CA ALA A 79 1.36 -10.29 -0.55
C ALA A 79 0.62 -11.57 -0.94
N ARG A 80 1.22 -12.43 -1.77
CA ARG A 80 0.66 -13.74 -2.13
C ARG A 80 0.54 -14.70 -0.93
N ALA A 81 1.53 -14.71 -0.04
CA ALA A 81 1.48 -15.49 1.20
C ALA A 81 0.35 -15.00 2.13
N VAL A 82 0.16 -13.68 2.22
CA VAL A 82 -0.95 -13.04 2.94
C VAL A 82 -2.29 -13.40 2.30
N ASP A 83 -2.43 -13.29 0.98
CA ASP A 83 -3.65 -13.62 0.24
C ASP A 83 -4.09 -15.07 0.47
N GLY A 84 -3.15 -16.02 0.44
CA GLY A 84 -3.46 -17.40 0.76
C GLY A 84 -3.99 -17.58 2.19
N CYS A 85 -3.55 -16.75 3.14
CA CYS A 85 -4.15 -16.71 4.49
C CYS A 85 -5.55 -16.09 4.46
N MET A 86 -5.71 -14.95 3.80
CA MET A 86 -6.99 -14.26 3.70
C MET A 86 -8.07 -15.18 3.11
N GLU A 87 -7.78 -15.86 1.99
CA GLU A 87 -8.71 -16.80 1.35
C GLU A 87 -9.14 -17.93 2.30
N ARG A 88 -8.21 -18.52 3.07
CA ARG A 88 -8.53 -19.59 4.03
C ARG A 88 -9.47 -19.14 5.16
N HIS A 89 -9.47 -17.85 5.49
CA HIS A 89 -10.36 -17.26 6.48
C HIS A 89 -11.61 -16.60 5.86
N GLY A 90 -11.83 -16.77 4.55
CA GLY A 90 -12.96 -16.18 3.83
C GLY A 90 -12.87 -14.66 3.68
N LEU A 91 -11.65 -14.10 3.76
CA LEU A 91 -11.37 -12.68 3.64
C LEU A 91 -10.94 -12.32 2.21
N GLN A 92 -11.09 -11.04 1.86
CA GLN A 92 -10.75 -10.53 0.55
C GLN A 92 -9.23 -10.56 0.29
N LYS A 93 -8.85 -10.93 -0.93
CA LYS A 93 -7.48 -10.80 -1.44
C LYS A 93 -7.04 -9.34 -1.64
N TYR A 94 -5.76 -9.17 -1.86
CA TYR A 94 -5.16 -7.91 -2.24
C TYR A 94 -5.60 -7.42 -3.63
N TYR A 95 -4.99 -6.34 -4.12
CA TYR A 95 -5.28 -5.80 -5.45
C TYR A 95 -4.70 -6.72 -6.53
N GLU A 96 -5.41 -6.87 -7.65
CA GLU A 96 -4.95 -7.69 -8.79
C GLU A 96 -3.67 -7.13 -9.41
N ASP A 97 -3.57 -5.81 -9.53
CA ASP A 97 -2.36 -5.09 -9.97
C ASP A 97 -1.87 -4.18 -8.82
N PRO A 98 -1.05 -4.72 -7.90
CA PRO A 98 -0.66 -3.98 -6.70
C PRO A 98 0.41 -2.92 -6.99
N SER A 99 0.11 -1.66 -6.69
CA SER A 99 1.11 -0.59 -6.56
C SER A 99 1.62 -0.53 -5.12
N PHE A 100 2.71 -1.23 -4.84
CA PHE A 100 3.36 -1.20 -3.53
C PHE A 100 3.94 0.19 -3.23
N HIS A 101 3.60 0.72 -2.06
CA HIS A 101 4.03 2.04 -1.64
C HIS A 101 4.12 2.15 -0.12
N VAL A 102 4.84 3.17 0.32
CA VAL A 102 4.93 3.58 1.71
C VAL A 102 4.29 4.95 1.84
N SER A 103 3.19 5.04 2.59
CA SER A 103 2.51 6.30 2.85
C SER A 103 3.30 7.17 3.82
N VAL A 104 3.56 8.43 3.43
CA VAL A 104 4.31 9.41 4.24
C VAL A 104 3.40 10.51 4.81
N ALA A 105 2.24 10.73 4.20
CA ALA A 105 1.22 11.67 4.66
C ALA A 105 -0.17 11.26 4.17
N TRP A 106 -1.22 11.76 4.82
CA TRP A 106 -2.60 11.53 4.39
C TRP A 106 -3.49 12.75 4.63
N ALA A 107 -4.63 12.80 3.95
CA ALA A 107 -5.66 13.82 4.09
C ALA A 107 -7.06 13.18 4.01
N LEU A 108 -8.06 13.88 4.55
CA LEU A 108 -9.47 13.50 4.41
C LEU A 108 -10.01 13.92 3.03
N GLY A 109 -10.90 13.10 2.48
CA GLY A 109 -11.53 13.30 1.18
C GLY A 109 -10.87 12.53 0.03
N PRO A 110 -11.51 12.52 -1.15
CA PRO A 110 -11.01 11.82 -2.32
C PRO A 110 -9.76 12.50 -2.89
N PRO A 111 -8.94 11.76 -3.66
CA PRO A 111 -7.75 12.33 -4.29
C PRO A 111 -8.14 13.45 -5.26
N PRO A 112 -7.31 14.51 -5.36
CA PRO A 112 -7.57 15.60 -6.30
C PRO A 112 -7.59 15.07 -7.74
N PRO A 113 -8.37 15.70 -8.64
CA PRO A 113 -8.35 15.33 -10.05
C PRO A 113 -6.93 15.45 -10.61
N PRO A 114 -6.55 14.61 -11.58
CA PRO A 114 -5.24 14.72 -12.23
C PRO A 114 -5.09 16.13 -12.82
N PRO A 115 -3.89 16.71 -12.77
CA PRO A 115 -3.66 18.01 -13.40
C PRO A 115 -4.01 17.92 -14.89
N PRO A 116 -4.58 18.99 -15.49
CA PRO A 116 -4.87 19.00 -16.91
C PRO A 116 -3.57 18.75 -17.68
N THR A 117 -3.61 17.78 -18.60
CA THR A 117 -2.49 17.52 -19.51
C THR A 117 -2.22 18.78 -20.32
N PRO A 118 -1.03 19.38 -20.25
CA PRO A 118 -0.74 20.55 -21.06
C PRO A 118 -0.82 20.17 -22.54
N PRO A 119 -1.37 21.04 -23.41
CA PRO A 119 -1.35 20.82 -24.84
C PRO A 119 0.09 20.91 -25.33
N GLY A 120 0.68 19.76 -25.64
CA GLY A 120 2.07 19.63 -26.08
C GLY A 120 2.86 18.69 -25.17
N GLY A 121 3.07 17.47 -25.63
CA GLY A 121 3.74 16.40 -24.89
C GLY A 121 5.14 16.80 -24.41
N GLY A 122 5.29 16.91 -23.10
CA GLY A 122 6.57 16.99 -22.42
C GLY A 122 6.37 16.48 -21.00
N GLY A 123 6.94 15.31 -20.70
CA GLY A 123 6.86 14.68 -19.38
C GLY A 123 7.46 15.59 -18.31
N GLY A 124 6.62 16.35 -17.64
CA GLY A 124 6.99 17.26 -16.56
C GLY A 124 6.58 16.66 -15.22
N PHE A 125 7.57 16.38 -14.38
CA PHE A 125 7.40 16.07 -12.97
C PHE A 125 6.70 17.24 -12.27
N PHE A 126 5.50 17.01 -11.71
CA PHE A 126 4.77 18.02 -10.95
C PHE A 126 5.19 17.97 -9.48
N PRO A 127 5.84 19.00 -8.93
CA PRO A 127 6.12 19.06 -7.50
C PRO A 127 4.81 19.35 -6.76
N PHE A 128 4.39 18.45 -5.88
CA PHE A 128 3.36 18.78 -4.90
C PHE A 128 4.02 19.63 -3.80
N ARG A 129 3.47 20.82 -3.57
CA ARG A 129 3.87 21.70 -2.48
C ARG A 129 3.12 21.26 -1.23
N VAL A 130 3.82 20.63 -0.29
CA VAL A 130 3.31 20.46 1.07
C VAL A 130 3.57 21.79 1.80
N SER A 131 2.53 22.55 2.07
CA SER A 131 2.57 23.69 3.00
C SER A 131 2.74 23.24 4.44
#